data_AF-A0A2E5XIT3-F1
#
_entry.id   AF-A0A2E5XIT3-F1
#
_cell.length_a   1.000
_cell.length_b   1.000
_cell.length_c   1.000
_cell.angle_alpha   90.00
_cell.angle_beta   90.00
_cell.angle_gamma   90.00
#
_symmetry.space_group_name_H-M   'P 1'
#
loop_
_entity.id
_entity.type
_entity.pdbx_description
1 polymer ?
#
loop_
_entity_poly.entity_id
_entity_poly.type
_entity_poly.pdbx_seq_one_letter_code
_entity_poly.pdbx_strand_id
1 'polypeptide(L)'
;MCLGDMQTIFQAPIILFCVFTLLPVSFVLGKIGDPRPLIVGHIRYESHQHTVSATDVGKNKVLWKTKIPMAFYRGDVDPRLERDIQWNIINSLEIKGKLLFVTNSKRETFKLDSVTGKLVKQAVSE
;
A
#
# COMPACT_ATOMS: atom_id res chain seq x y z
N MET A 1 -4.29 -64.56 -2.76
CA MET A 1 -4.30 -63.08 -2.87
C MET A 1 -4.88 -62.55 -1.57
N CYS A 2 -4.12 -61.71 -0.88
CA CYS A 2 -4.23 -61.43 0.55
C CYS A 2 -5.43 -60.53 0.89
N LEU A 3 -6.09 -60.82 2.00
CA LEU A 3 -7.27 -60.11 2.53
C LEU A 3 -6.97 -58.65 2.96
N GLY A 4 -5.70 -58.23 2.93
CA GLY A 4 -5.25 -56.88 3.26
C GLY A 4 -5.43 -55.84 2.14
N ASP A 5 -5.55 -56.27 0.88
CA ASP A 5 -5.60 -55.34 -0.28
C ASP A 5 -6.99 -54.75 -0.53
N MET A 6 -8.05 -55.34 0.04
CA MET A 6 -9.43 -54.95 -0.26
C MET A 6 -9.93 -53.77 0.60
N GLN A 7 -9.31 -53.53 1.77
CA GLN A 7 -9.65 -52.37 2.62
C GLN A 7 -9.08 -51.06 2.07
N THR A 8 -7.91 -51.11 1.42
CA THR A 8 -7.21 -49.93 0.88
C THR A 8 -7.96 -49.30 -0.30
N ILE A 9 -8.65 -50.12 -1.11
CA ILE A 9 -9.35 -49.68 -2.32
C ILE A 9 -10.62 -48.89 -1.96
N PHE A 10 -11.33 -49.24 -0.88
CA PHE A 10 -12.52 -48.52 -0.41
C PHE A 10 -12.20 -47.28 0.43
N GLN A 11 -11.01 -47.21 1.05
CA GLN A 11 -10.57 -46.03 1.81
C GLN A 11 -9.89 -44.96 0.94
N ALA A 12 -9.29 -45.35 -0.19
CA ALA A 12 -8.67 -44.43 -1.14
C ALA A 12 -9.57 -43.27 -1.62
N PRO A 13 -10.84 -43.46 -2.01
CA PRO A 13 -11.69 -42.36 -2.46
C PRO A 13 -12.09 -41.42 -1.31
N ILE A 14 -12.23 -41.94 -0.08
CA ILE A 14 -12.57 -41.15 1.11
C ILE A 14 -11.39 -40.26 1.52
N ILE A 15 -10.18 -40.81 1.50
CA ILE A 15 -8.94 -40.06 1.78
C ILE A 15 -8.72 -38.98 0.71
N LEU A 16 -8.94 -39.31 -0.57
CA LEU A 16 -8.84 -38.36 -1.67
C LEU A 16 -9.85 -37.21 -1.55
N PHE A 17 -11.08 -37.51 -1.12
CA PHE A 17 -12.11 -36.50 -0.86
C PHE A 17 -11.74 -35.59 0.32
N CYS A 18 -11.21 -36.15 1.41
CA CYS A 18 -10.71 -35.35 2.54
C CYS A 18 -9.57 -34.40 2.13
N VAL A 19 -8.64 -34.84 1.27
CA VAL A 19 -7.54 -34.00 0.76
C VAL A 19 -8.05 -32.84 -0.10
N PHE A 20 -9.12 -33.04 -0.88
CA PHE A 20 -9.72 -31.97 -1.69
C PHE A 20 -10.52 -30.95 -0.85
N THR A 21 -11.12 -31.35 0.27
CA THR A 21 -11.89 -30.44 1.14
C THR A 21 -11.03 -29.55 2.05
N LEU A 22 -9.74 -29.87 2.21
CA LEU A 22 -8.80 -29.09 3.04
C LEU A 22 -8.08 -27.96 2.30
N LEU A 23 -8.44 -27.70 1.04
CA LEU A 23 -7.85 -26.62 0.24
C LEU A 23 -8.80 -25.44 -0.03
N PRO A 24 -9.40 -24.77 0.98
CA PRO A 24 -9.75 -23.37 0.80
C PRO A 24 -8.45 -22.55 0.92
N VAL A 25 -7.70 -22.43 -0.18
CA VAL A 25 -6.68 -21.38 -0.33
C VAL A 25 -7.41 -20.04 -0.31
N SER A 26 -7.51 -19.47 0.89
CA SER A 26 -8.12 -18.17 1.12
C SER A 26 -7.18 -17.12 0.54
N PHE A 27 -7.46 -16.64 -0.67
CA PHE A 27 -6.84 -15.44 -1.21
C PHE A 27 -7.40 -14.23 -0.47
N VAL A 28 -6.77 -13.87 0.65
CA VAL A 28 -7.03 -12.58 1.29
C VAL A 28 -6.33 -11.53 0.43
N LEU A 29 -7.12 -10.69 -0.25
CA LEU A 29 -6.58 -9.48 -0.87
C LEU A 29 -6.11 -8.56 0.28
N GLY A 30 -4.79 -8.45 0.44
CA GLY A 30 -4.20 -7.53 1.40
C GLY A 30 -4.59 -6.09 1.08
N LYS A 31 -4.99 -5.34 2.12
CA LYS A 31 -5.22 -3.89 2.03
C LYS A 31 -3.92 -3.21 1.60
N ILE A 32 -3.98 -2.39 0.55
CA ILE A 32 -2.82 -1.59 0.10
C ILE A 32 -2.40 -0.68 1.27
N GLY A 33 -1.19 -0.92 1.77
CA GLY A 33 -0.60 -0.16 2.87
C GLY A 33 0.17 1.06 2.38
N ASP A 34 0.51 1.95 3.31
CA ASP A 34 1.38 3.08 3.04
C ASP A 34 2.78 2.60 2.57
N PRO A 35 3.50 3.37 1.74
CA PRO A 35 4.85 3.05 1.32
C PRO A 35 5.78 2.96 2.52
N ARG A 36 6.88 2.23 2.32
CA ARG A 36 7.94 2.18 3.31
C ARG A 36 8.43 3.61 3.63
N PRO A 37 8.54 3.98 4.91
CA PRO A 37 9.11 5.26 5.29
C PRO A 37 10.54 5.41 4.76
N LEU A 38 10.87 6.62 4.33
CA LEU A 38 12.21 6.97 3.86
C LEU A 38 12.95 7.68 4.99
N ILE A 39 14.12 7.15 5.38
CA ILE A 39 14.94 7.75 6.45
C ILE A 39 16.20 8.33 5.83
N VAL A 40 16.43 9.63 6.05
CA VAL A 40 17.59 10.36 5.55
C VAL A 40 18.20 11.15 6.71
N GLY A 41 19.37 10.72 7.17
CA GLY A 41 19.96 11.27 8.39
C GLY A 41 19.04 11.08 9.60
N HIS A 42 18.64 12.18 10.25
CA HIS A 42 17.73 12.17 11.40
C HIS A 42 16.26 12.40 11.03
N ILE A 43 15.93 12.51 9.74
CA ILE A 43 14.56 12.81 9.27
C ILE A 43 13.95 11.54 8.67
N ARG A 44 12.77 11.16 9.17
CA ARG A 44 11.91 10.13 8.60
C ARG A 44 10.79 10.80 7.83
N TYR A 45 10.72 10.54 6.53
CA TYR A 45 9.59 10.86 5.69
C TYR A 45 8.65 9.66 5.64
N GLU A 46 7.38 9.90 5.89
CA GLU A 46 6.33 8.88 5.88
C GLU A 46 5.08 9.45 5.24
N SER A 47 4.20 8.57 4.77
CA SER A 47 2.89 8.98 4.29
C SER A 47 1.81 8.17 4.95
N HIS A 48 0.64 8.79 5.09
CA HIS A 48 -0.59 8.13 5.46
C HIS A 48 -1.73 8.69 4.61
N GLN A 49 -2.41 7.82 3.86
CA GLN A 49 -3.43 8.22 2.88
C GLN A 49 -2.87 9.22 1.85
N HIS A 50 -3.45 10.41 1.75
CA HIS A 50 -3.02 11.52 0.89
C HIS A 50 -2.13 12.55 1.62
N THR A 51 -1.55 12.19 2.77
CA THR A 51 -0.74 13.11 3.58
C THR A 51 0.67 12.60 3.74
N VAL A 52 1.65 13.49 3.62
CA VAL A 52 3.07 13.21 3.86
C VAL A 52 3.55 14.00 5.08
N SER A 53 4.37 13.38 5.92
CA SER A 53 5.03 14.05 7.05
C SER A 53 6.53 13.81 7.03
N ALA A 54 7.26 14.78 7.58
CA ALA A 54 8.65 14.63 7.97
C ALA A 54 8.76 14.72 9.49
N THR A 55 9.43 13.74 10.10
CA THR A 55 9.60 13.63 11.54
C THR A 55 11.09 13.53 11.86
N ASP A 56 11.57 14.39 12.76
CA ASP A 56 12.88 14.25 13.38
C ASP A 56 12.82 13.03 14.32
N VAL A 57 13.55 11.97 13.96
CA VAL A 57 13.56 10.69 14.69
C VAL A 57 14.25 10.82 16.04
N GLY A 58 15.26 11.69 16.16
CA GLY A 58 15.99 11.88 17.42
C GLY A 58 15.16 12.60 18.48
N LYS A 59 14.30 13.54 18.04
CA LYS A 59 13.41 14.31 18.94
C LYS A 59 11.97 13.80 18.95
N ASN A 60 11.67 12.80 18.12
CA ASN A 60 10.31 12.33 17.82
C ASN A 60 9.34 13.50 17.52
N LYS A 61 9.80 14.49 16.76
CA LYS A 61 9.06 15.73 16.48
C LYS A 61 8.70 15.83 15.01
N VAL A 62 7.41 16.00 14.71
CA VAL A 62 6.96 16.32 13.35
C VAL A 62 7.46 17.72 12.97
N LEU A 63 8.23 17.79 11.89
CA LEU A 63 8.77 19.03 11.33
C LEU A 63 7.74 19.72 10.45
N TRP A 64 7.06 18.95 9.60
CA TRP A 64 5.99 19.41 8.74
C TRP A 64 5.06 18.27 8.34
N LYS A 65 3.85 18.63 7.91
CA LYS A 65 2.84 17.71 7.39
C LYS A 65 2.10 18.38 6.23
N THR A 66 2.06 17.71 5.09
CA THR A 66 1.51 18.27 3.85
C THR A 66 0.45 17.36 3.25
N LYS A 67 -0.73 17.94 3.00
CA LYS A 67 -1.81 17.28 2.30
C LYS A 67 -1.57 17.37 0.79
N ILE A 68 -1.45 16.23 0.11
CA ILE A 68 -1.28 16.18 -1.34
C ILE A 68 -2.65 16.43 -1.99
N PRO A 69 -2.75 17.34 -2.98
CA PRO A 69 -4.00 17.68 -3.65
C PRO A 69 -4.40 16.59 -4.64
N MET A 70 -4.89 15.47 -4.11
CA MET A 70 -5.39 14.33 -4.88
C MET A 70 -6.90 14.48 -5.08
N ALA A 71 -7.44 13.95 -6.19
CA ALA A 71 -8.86 14.03 -6.46
C ALA A 71 -9.68 13.24 -5.43
N PHE A 72 -10.38 13.93 -4.52
CA PHE A 72 -11.29 13.28 -3.55
C PHE A 72 -12.54 12.78 -4.26
N TYR A 73 -12.83 11.48 -4.18
CA TYR A 73 -14.16 10.97 -4.53
C TYR A 73 -15.14 11.45 -3.43
N ARG A 74 -16.15 12.24 -3.82
CA ARG A 74 -17.18 12.80 -2.92
C ARG A 74 -18.52 12.07 -2.97
N GLY A 75 -18.59 10.91 -3.62
CA GLY A 75 -19.82 10.13 -3.77
C GLY A 75 -20.06 9.13 -2.62
N ASP A 76 -21.27 8.57 -2.56
CA ASP A 76 -21.59 7.43 -1.71
C ASP A 76 -20.61 6.28 -1.99
N VAL A 77 -20.11 5.68 -0.92
CA VAL A 77 -19.16 4.55 -0.97
C VAL A 77 -19.87 3.37 -1.62
N ASP A 78 -19.71 3.19 -2.93
CA ASP A 78 -20.12 1.96 -3.58
C ASP A 78 -19.11 0.87 -3.20
N PRO A 79 -19.52 -0.23 -2.55
CA PRO A 79 -18.63 -1.32 -2.16
C PRO A 79 -17.99 -2.03 -3.37
N ARG A 80 -18.49 -1.83 -4.60
CA ARG A 80 -17.81 -2.27 -5.84
C ARG A 80 -16.72 -1.29 -6.31
N LEU A 81 -16.75 -0.04 -5.83
CA LEU A 81 -15.72 0.99 -6.00
C LEU A 81 -14.67 1.01 -4.87
N GLU A 82 -14.67 0.03 -3.94
CA GLU A 82 -13.56 -0.17 -2.98
C GLU A 82 -12.19 -0.10 -3.66
N ARG A 83 -12.10 -0.61 -4.90
CA ARG A 83 -10.91 -0.44 -5.73
C ARG A 83 -10.57 1.02 -5.95
N ASP A 84 -11.49 1.86 -6.43
CA ASP A 84 -11.25 3.27 -6.80
C ASP A 84 -10.92 4.17 -5.62
N ILE A 85 -11.46 3.89 -4.43
CA ILE A 85 -11.11 4.58 -3.17
C ILE A 85 -9.65 4.30 -2.80
N GLN A 86 -9.12 3.13 -3.15
CA GLN A 86 -7.70 2.78 -2.95
C GLN A 86 -6.75 3.51 -3.93
N TRP A 87 -7.24 4.18 -4.99
CA TRP A 87 -6.39 4.90 -5.95
C TRP A 87 -5.99 6.31 -5.51
N ASN A 88 -6.38 6.72 -4.31
CA ASN A 88 -5.96 7.98 -3.70
C ASN A 88 -4.97 7.77 -2.55
N ILE A 89 -4.13 6.74 -2.66
CA ILE A 89 -3.08 6.44 -1.69
C ILE A 89 -1.73 6.84 -2.30
N ILE A 90 -0.85 7.39 -1.48
CA ILE A 90 0.55 7.60 -1.87
C ILE A 90 1.22 6.24 -1.97
N ASN A 91 1.89 5.95 -3.08
CA ASN A 91 2.47 4.63 -3.34
C ASN A 91 4.00 4.61 -3.22
N SER A 92 4.66 5.75 -3.42
CA SER A 92 6.12 5.82 -3.23
C SER A 92 6.59 7.21 -2.81
N LEU A 93 7.72 7.19 -2.08
CA LEU A 93 8.47 8.36 -1.66
C LEU A 93 9.91 8.20 -2.14
N GLU A 94 10.46 9.22 -2.80
CA GLU A 94 11.84 9.24 -3.26
C GLU A 94 12.44 10.62 -2.98
N ILE A 95 13.69 10.68 -2.50
CA ILE A 95 14.39 11.95 -2.27
C ILE A 95 15.49 12.14 -3.32
N LYS A 96 15.56 13.34 -3.91
CA LYS A 96 16.68 13.77 -4.77
C LYS A 96 17.10 15.17 -4.38
N GLY A 97 18.26 15.27 -3.74
CA GLY A 97 18.75 16.54 -3.20
C GLY A 97 17.76 17.13 -2.19
N LYS A 98 17.24 18.32 -2.47
CA LYS A 98 16.28 19.03 -1.61
C LYS A 98 14.82 18.72 -1.94
N LEU A 99 14.54 17.87 -2.92
CA LEU A 99 13.19 17.56 -3.36
C LEU A 99 12.75 16.17 -2.91
N LEU A 100 11.56 16.11 -2.32
CA LEU A 100 10.84 14.88 -2.06
C LEU A 100 9.81 14.66 -3.17
N PHE A 101 9.96 13.56 -3.88
CA PHE A 101 9.05 13.08 -4.92
C PHE A 101 8.04 12.15 -4.26
N VAL A 102 6.77 12.50 -4.41
CA VAL A 102 5.64 11.78 -3.83
C VAL A 102 4.81 11.29 -5.00
N THR A 103 4.76 9.97 -5.22
CA THR A 103 4.00 9.40 -6.34
C THR A 103 2.80 8.64 -5.79
N ASN A 104 1.63 8.88 -6.37
CA ASN A 104 0.41 8.19 -5.99
C ASN A 104 0.17 6.91 -6.80
N SER A 105 -0.85 6.15 -6.43
CA SER A 105 -1.31 4.97 -7.17
C SER A 105 -1.75 5.25 -8.61
N LYS A 106 -2.13 6.49 -8.95
CA LYS A 106 -2.42 6.94 -10.33
C LYS A 106 -1.15 7.31 -11.12
N ARG A 107 0.04 7.11 -10.54
CA ARG A 107 1.36 7.49 -11.09
C ARG A 107 1.56 8.99 -11.26
N GLU A 108 0.71 9.83 -10.67
CA GLU A 108 0.94 11.27 -10.60
C GLU A 108 2.06 11.53 -9.59
N THR A 109 3.00 12.41 -9.94
CA THR A 109 4.16 12.72 -9.10
C THR A 109 4.14 14.18 -8.67
N PHE A 110 4.15 14.39 -7.36
CA PHE A 110 4.18 15.68 -6.71
C PHE A 110 5.57 15.94 -6.15
N LYS A 111 6.04 17.19 -6.30
CA LYS A 111 7.35 17.61 -5.80
C LYS A 111 7.14 18.47 -4.56
N LEU A 112 7.73 18.06 -3.44
CA LEU A 112 7.77 18.82 -2.21
C LEU A 112 9.19 19.27 -1.94
N ASP A 113 9.35 20.47 -1.41
CA ASP A 113 10.59 20.86 -0.75
C ASP A 113 10.74 20.02 0.52
N SER A 114 11.83 19.25 0.62
CA SER A 114 12.06 18.28 1.71
C SER A 114 12.19 18.94 3.09
N VAL A 115 12.57 20.22 3.16
CA VAL A 115 12.80 20.94 4.41
C VAL A 115 11.51 21.57 4.92
N THR A 116 10.69 22.12 4.03
CA THR A 116 9.49 22.90 4.37
C THR A 116 8.18 22.15 4.14
N GLY A 117 8.22 21.05 3.38
CA GLY A 117 7.03 20.31 2.96
C GLY A 117 6.18 21.02 1.92
N LYS A 118 6.58 22.19 1.41
CA LYS A 118 5.78 22.97 0.45
C LYS A 118 5.82 22.32 -0.93
N LEU A 119 4.66 22.29 -1.59
CA LEU A 119 4.55 21.89 -3.00
C LEU A 119 5.34 22.86 -3.88
N VAL A 120 6.23 22.30 -4.71
CA VAL A 120 6.94 23.05 -5.75
C VAL A 120 6.01 23.13 -6.95
N LYS A 121 5.52 24.33 -7.26
CA LYS A 121 4.74 24.55 -8.48
C LYS A 121 5.61 24.22 -9.68
N GLN A 122 5.10 23.37 -10.57
CA GLN A 122 5.67 23.27 -11.92
C GLN A 122 5.46 24.64 -12.56
N ALA A 123 6.52 25.28 -13.03
CA ALA A 123 6.39 26.44 -13.89
C ALA A 123 5.61 25.95 -15.12
N VAL A 124 4.37 26.40 -15.26
CA VAL A 124 3.59 26.20 -16.48
C VAL A 124 4.35 26.99 -17.55
N SER A 125 5.02 26.28 -18.46
CA SER A 125 5.42 26.90 -19.72
C SER A 125 4.14 27.12 -20.51
N GLU A 126 3.75 28.39 -20.65
CA GLU A 126 2.78 28.84 -21.67
C GLU A 126 3.27 28.50 -23.08
#